data_AF-A0A920B2I9-F1
#
_entry.id   AF-A0A920B2I9-F1
#
_cell.length_a   1.000
_cell.length_b   1.000
_cell.length_c   1.000
_cell.angle_alpha   90.00
_cell.angle_beta   90.00
_cell.angle_gamma   90.00
#
_symmetry.space_group_name_H-M   'P 1'
#
loop_
_entity.id
_entity.type
_entity.pdbx_description
1 polymer ?
#
loop_
_entity_poly.entity_id
_entity_poly.type
_entity_poly.pdbx_seq_one_letter_code
_entity_poly.pdbx_strand_id
1 'polypeptide(L)'
;MDLPIDHFRLLGVSPSAEPEAILRRLETRCDSPPDQGFTHEVLLQRADLLRRSADLLTDPADRAEYEAALLRLSESHPNGTVGLDLPTSSEVAGLMLLWEANGALEAFQLARQGLQPPQAPALGSGREADLTLLAALACRDAAVEEQDQRRYESAAQLLIDGIELQQRMGKLPDQQRQLEDALQGLTPFRILDLLSRDLGDQDSHQRGLTLLDELVVARGGLEAADADGDQPGSLSQEDFESFFHQIRRFLTVQEQIDLFSRWFEGGAADAGFLTVLALTAAGFSRRKPEFLEQARDRLQTLANADLDPMPLLGCLDLLLGNVKDADRHFAVLRDPDLQAWFLNHPGDRLAAQCEYCRAWLERDVLPGYRDVDASVLIWMPGSLIVMCRVLSIVSIARRRARSVLKRSAWPGQRQAMHPLRPRAAQLNQTRTLTPKTRMPRRVSGSKVGFAPLLPLLHWSGSPLRVSAWFDATGILRRCCRKPLHSPLSRRTRLTRRRSSMLLRLE
;
A
#
# COMPACT_ATOMS: atom_id res chain seq x y z
N MET A 1 -3.21 42.91 -5.09
CA MET A 1 -3.33 41.53 -4.60
C MET A 1 -1.99 41.16 -4.02
N ASP A 2 -1.97 40.74 -2.76
CA ASP A 2 -0.74 40.60 -2.00
C ASP A 2 -0.13 39.20 -2.18
N LEU A 3 1.01 39.15 -2.87
CA LEU A 3 1.72 37.91 -3.21
C LEU A 3 2.85 37.63 -2.21
N PRO A 4 2.88 36.47 -1.53
CA PRO A 4 3.84 36.18 -0.44
C PRO A 4 5.25 35.84 -0.97
N ILE A 5 5.87 36.77 -1.70
CA ILE A 5 7.21 36.65 -2.30
C ILE A 5 7.84 38.04 -2.43
N ASP A 6 9.12 38.17 -2.04
CA ASP A 6 9.90 39.41 -2.19
C ASP A 6 10.57 39.53 -3.57
N HIS A 7 11.09 40.71 -3.93
CA HIS A 7 11.72 40.95 -5.24
C HIS A 7 12.97 40.08 -5.50
N PHE A 8 13.74 39.72 -4.45
CA PHE A 8 14.94 38.89 -4.62
C PHE A 8 14.54 37.44 -4.93
N ARG A 9 13.56 36.88 -4.22
CA ARG A 9 12.98 35.56 -4.51
C ARG A 9 12.23 35.55 -5.85
N LEU A 10 11.52 36.62 -6.18
CA LEU A 10 10.81 36.77 -7.46
C LEU A 10 11.78 36.70 -8.64
N LEU A 11 13.00 37.26 -8.53
CA LEU A 11 14.08 37.09 -9.53
C LEU A 11 14.86 35.77 -9.37
N GLY A 12 14.89 35.18 -8.17
CA GLY A 12 15.67 33.99 -7.86
C GLY A 12 17.15 34.33 -7.69
N VAL A 13 17.44 35.36 -6.89
CA VAL A 13 18.78 35.83 -6.50
C VAL A 13 18.89 35.92 -4.96
N SER A 14 20.13 35.96 -4.45
CA SER A 14 20.39 36.29 -3.04
C SER A 14 20.14 37.78 -2.77
N PRO A 15 19.71 38.18 -1.56
CA PRO A 15 19.76 39.57 -1.10
C PRO A 15 21.16 40.20 -1.20
N SER A 16 22.21 39.37 -1.17
CA SER A 16 23.61 39.77 -1.37
C SER A 16 24.06 39.82 -2.84
N ALA A 17 23.14 39.81 -3.81
CA ALA A 17 23.51 39.79 -5.23
C ALA A 17 23.88 41.19 -5.74
N GLU A 18 24.98 41.28 -6.48
CA GLU A 18 25.43 42.51 -7.16
C GLU A 18 24.56 42.81 -8.41
N PRO A 19 24.48 44.08 -8.87
CA PRO A 19 23.67 44.46 -10.02
C PRO A 19 23.92 43.65 -11.29
N GLU A 20 25.17 43.31 -11.62
CA GLU A 20 25.48 42.50 -12.80
C GLU A 20 24.99 41.05 -12.69
N ALA A 21 24.87 40.52 -11.47
CA ALA A 21 24.30 39.19 -11.24
C ALA A 21 22.77 39.22 -11.38
N ILE A 22 22.13 40.29 -10.92
CA ILE A 22 20.70 40.55 -11.05
C ILE A 22 20.31 40.64 -12.54
N LEU A 23 21.02 41.46 -13.32
CA LEU A 23 20.74 41.63 -14.76
C LEU A 23 20.93 40.33 -15.57
N ARG A 24 21.98 39.54 -15.30
CA ARG A 24 22.16 38.22 -15.93
C ARG A 24 21.04 37.25 -15.57
N ARG A 25 20.53 37.31 -14.34
CA ARG A 25 19.44 36.44 -13.88
C ARG A 25 18.11 36.83 -14.53
N LEU A 26 17.86 38.14 -14.69
CA LEU A 26 16.75 38.68 -15.47
C LEU A 26 16.79 38.17 -16.92
N GLU A 27 17.91 38.36 -17.62
CA GLU A 27 18.12 37.91 -19.00
C GLU A 27 17.81 36.41 -19.15
N THR A 28 18.45 35.57 -18.32
CA THR A 28 18.22 34.11 -18.30
C THR A 28 16.74 33.74 -18.13
N ARG A 29 15.99 34.45 -17.28
CA ARG A 29 14.56 34.18 -17.03
C ARG A 29 13.62 34.76 -18.07
N CYS A 30 14.03 35.82 -18.78
CA CYS A 30 13.31 36.30 -19.97
C CYS A 30 13.48 35.34 -21.15
N ASP A 31 14.68 34.79 -21.34
CA ASP A 31 14.98 33.83 -22.41
C ASP A 31 14.41 32.43 -22.15
N SER A 32 14.14 32.10 -20.88
CA SER A 32 13.53 30.83 -20.43
C SER A 32 12.15 31.06 -19.78
N PRO A 33 11.11 31.42 -20.55
CA PRO A 33 9.73 31.43 -20.06
C PRO A 33 9.17 30.00 -19.92
N PRO A 34 8.13 29.77 -19.09
CA PRO A 34 7.45 28.49 -19.01
C PRO A 34 6.77 28.11 -20.33
N ASP A 35 6.95 26.86 -20.77
CA ASP A 35 6.52 26.35 -22.08
C ASP A 35 5.23 25.51 -22.06
N GLN A 36 4.58 25.38 -20.89
CA GLN A 36 3.46 24.44 -20.68
C GLN A 36 2.12 24.87 -21.28
N GLY A 37 2.11 25.86 -22.18
CA GLY A 37 0.92 26.31 -22.91
C GLY A 37 0.24 27.57 -22.38
N PHE A 38 0.91 28.35 -21.53
CA PHE A 38 0.42 29.67 -21.09
C PHE A 38 0.22 30.65 -22.25
N THR A 39 -0.74 31.57 -22.12
CA THR A 39 -0.96 32.60 -23.12
C THR A 39 0.21 33.59 -23.20
N HIS A 40 0.45 34.12 -24.41
CA HIS A 40 1.50 35.10 -24.65
C HIS A 40 1.32 36.38 -23.80
N GLU A 41 0.08 36.76 -23.49
CA GLU A 41 -0.23 37.91 -22.64
C GLU A 41 0.35 37.74 -21.22
N VAL A 42 0.11 36.59 -20.58
CA VAL A 42 0.63 36.31 -19.23
C VAL A 42 2.16 36.20 -19.24
N LEU A 43 2.75 35.64 -20.31
CA LEU A 43 4.22 35.58 -20.45
C LEU A 43 4.86 36.97 -20.61
N LEU A 44 4.20 37.91 -21.31
CA LEU A 44 4.63 39.31 -21.37
C LEU A 44 4.50 40.01 -20.01
N GLN A 45 3.40 39.81 -19.30
CA GLN A 45 3.20 40.34 -17.95
C GLN A 45 4.26 39.82 -16.97
N ARG A 46 4.61 38.52 -17.06
CA ARG A 46 5.71 37.91 -16.27
C ARG A 46 7.04 38.60 -16.56
N ALA A 47 7.38 38.82 -17.83
CA ALA A 47 8.62 39.50 -18.21
C ALA A 47 8.65 40.96 -17.71
N ASP A 48 7.51 41.66 -17.70
CA ASP A 48 7.39 43.01 -17.16
C ASP A 48 7.58 43.05 -15.63
N LEU A 49 6.97 42.12 -14.88
CA LEU A 49 7.18 42.00 -13.43
C LEU A 49 8.63 41.67 -13.06
N LEU A 50 9.30 40.80 -13.83
CA LEU A 50 10.72 40.50 -13.68
C LEU A 50 11.57 41.76 -13.91
N ARG A 51 11.31 42.53 -14.97
CA ARG A 51 12.03 43.78 -15.28
C ARG A 51 11.88 44.81 -14.17
N ARG A 52 10.64 45.12 -13.76
CA ARG A 52 10.37 46.06 -12.65
C ARG A 52 11.08 45.67 -11.35
N SER A 53 11.14 44.36 -11.05
CA SER A 53 11.86 43.86 -9.87
C SER A 53 13.37 44.03 -10.00
N ALA A 54 13.93 43.87 -11.21
CA ALA A 54 15.36 44.08 -11.47
C ALA A 54 15.74 45.56 -11.49
N ASP A 55 14.90 46.43 -12.05
CA ASP A 55 15.10 47.87 -12.04
C ASP A 55 15.22 48.39 -10.58
N LEU A 56 14.25 48.02 -9.73
CA LEU A 56 14.24 48.36 -8.29
C LEU A 56 15.47 47.81 -7.53
N LEU A 57 15.93 46.61 -7.88
CA LEU A 57 17.07 45.97 -7.22
C LEU A 57 18.45 46.35 -7.82
N THR A 58 18.46 47.12 -8.91
CA THR A 58 19.69 47.66 -9.52
C THR A 58 19.86 49.16 -9.30
N ASP A 59 18.80 49.93 -9.05
CA ASP A 59 18.93 51.28 -8.51
C ASP A 59 19.40 51.27 -7.04
N PRO A 60 20.51 51.95 -6.69
CA PRO A 60 21.05 51.91 -5.32
C PRO A 60 20.16 52.57 -4.26
N ALA A 61 19.31 53.54 -4.63
CA ALA A 61 18.44 54.24 -3.70
C ALA A 61 17.17 53.43 -3.44
N ASP A 62 16.49 52.98 -4.50
CA ASP A 62 15.27 52.17 -4.39
C ASP A 62 15.56 50.84 -3.66
N ARG A 63 16.68 50.19 -3.98
CA ARG A 63 17.12 48.98 -3.27
C ARG A 63 17.36 49.22 -1.78
N ALA A 64 18.04 50.31 -1.41
CA ALA A 64 18.33 50.61 -0.01
C ALA A 64 17.05 50.92 0.79
N GLU A 65 16.08 51.61 0.19
CA GLU A 65 14.76 51.82 0.80
C GLU A 65 13.99 50.51 0.97
N TYR A 66 14.04 49.63 -0.05
CA TYR A 66 13.39 48.31 -0.02
C TYR A 66 14.00 47.35 1.01
N GLU A 67 15.33 47.26 1.07
CA GLU A 67 16.04 46.47 2.09
C GLU A 67 15.73 46.98 3.52
N ALA A 68 15.66 48.30 3.70
CA ALA A 68 15.24 48.89 4.97
C ALA A 68 13.76 48.59 5.31
N ALA A 69 12.88 48.45 4.30
CA ALA A 69 11.50 48.03 4.50
C ALA A 69 11.39 46.55 4.89
N LEU A 70 12.13 45.67 4.22
CA LEU A 70 12.28 44.24 4.57
C LEU A 70 12.75 44.05 6.03
N LEU A 71 13.77 44.80 6.45
CA LEU A 71 14.27 44.75 7.82
C LEU A 71 13.19 45.14 8.84
N ARG A 72 12.53 46.29 8.67
CA ARG A 72 11.42 46.74 9.55
C ARG A 72 10.25 45.74 9.60
N LEU A 73 9.96 45.06 8.48
CA LEU A 73 8.90 44.05 8.46
C LEU A 73 9.32 42.77 9.20
N SER A 74 10.55 42.31 9.04
CA SER A 74 11.05 41.14 9.79
C SER A 74 11.19 41.37 11.31
N GLU A 75 11.48 42.61 11.74
CA GLU A 75 11.48 43.00 13.17
C GLU A 75 10.08 42.93 13.80
N SER A 76 9.03 43.27 13.04
CA SER A 76 7.64 43.26 13.53
C SER A 76 6.95 41.91 13.34
N HIS A 77 7.30 41.17 12.29
CA HIS A 77 6.72 39.89 11.91
C HIS A 77 7.83 38.92 11.48
N PRO A 78 8.49 38.20 12.41
CA PRO A 78 9.65 37.35 12.11
C PRO A 78 9.40 36.21 11.12
N ASN A 79 8.13 35.81 10.96
CA ASN A 79 7.68 34.78 10.01
C ASN A 79 6.85 35.37 8.85
N GLY A 80 6.81 36.69 8.69
CA GLY A 80 6.08 37.36 7.62
C GLY A 80 6.96 37.52 6.38
N THR A 81 6.51 37.02 5.23
CA THR A 81 7.09 37.41 3.94
C THR A 81 6.63 38.83 3.61
N VAL A 82 7.52 39.69 3.08
CA VAL A 82 7.06 40.94 2.45
C VAL A 82 6.23 40.57 1.25
N GLY A 83 4.95 40.89 1.31
CA GLY A 83 4.04 40.70 0.20
C GLY A 83 4.27 41.75 -0.89
N LEU A 84 4.18 41.32 -2.16
CA LEU A 84 4.17 42.21 -3.31
C LEU A 84 2.73 42.51 -3.69
N ASP A 85 2.30 43.76 -3.54
CA ASP A 85 0.99 44.19 -4.04
C ASP A 85 1.00 44.34 -5.56
N LEU A 86 0.42 43.36 -6.26
CA LEU A 86 0.28 43.39 -7.71
C LEU A 86 -1.13 43.83 -8.15
N PRO A 87 -1.25 44.55 -9.28
CA PRO A 87 -2.55 44.84 -9.87
C PRO A 87 -3.24 43.54 -10.30
N THR A 88 -4.57 43.45 -10.15
CA THR A 88 -5.35 42.25 -10.50
C THR A 88 -5.18 41.81 -11.96
N SER A 89 -4.84 42.73 -12.86
CA SER A 89 -4.49 42.42 -14.25
C SER A 89 -3.28 41.50 -14.41
N SER A 90 -2.37 41.48 -13.43
CA SER A 90 -1.10 40.75 -13.44
C SER A 90 -1.06 39.61 -12.42
N GLU A 91 -2.21 39.27 -11.83
CA GLU A 91 -2.40 38.19 -10.85
C GLU A 91 -1.77 36.87 -11.33
N VAL A 92 -2.07 36.43 -12.55
CA VAL A 92 -1.61 35.15 -13.09
C VAL A 92 -0.10 35.12 -13.24
N ALA A 93 0.49 36.21 -13.74
CA ALA A 93 1.93 36.34 -13.88
C ALA A 93 2.66 36.38 -12.52
N GLY A 94 2.07 37.03 -11.52
CA GLY A 94 2.59 37.01 -10.15
C GLY A 94 2.54 35.63 -9.50
N LEU A 95 1.41 34.92 -9.63
CA LEU A 95 1.27 33.55 -9.12
C LEU A 95 2.20 32.56 -9.85
N MET A 96 2.44 32.76 -11.14
CA MET A 96 3.42 32.00 -11.92
C MET A 96 4.85 32.22 -11.39
N LEU A 97 5.21 33.47 -11.05
CA LEU A 97 6.49 33.79 -10.44
C LEU A 97 6.65 33.22 -9.02
N LEU A 98 5.56 33.13 -8.25
CA LEU A 98 5.52 32.45 -6.95
C LEU A 98 5.76 30.94 -7.09
N TRP A 99 5.09 30.29 -8.04
CA TRP A 99 5.31 28.88 -8.38
C TRP A 99 6.77 28.61 -8.82
N GLU A 100 7.31 29.43 -9.72
CA GLU A 100 8.73 29.36 -10.15
C GLU A 100 9.75 29.60 -9.02
N ALA A 101 9.33 30.17 -7.89
CA ALA A 101 10.16 30.41 -6.70
C ALA A 101 9.99 29.34 -5.61
N ASN A 102 9.47 28.16 -6.00
CA ASN A 102 9.14 27.02 -5.13
C ASN A 102 8.09 27.39 -4.05
N GLY A 103 7.10 28.21 -4.41
CA GLY A 103 5.90 28.46 -3.61
C GLY A 103 4.70 27.71 -4.20
N ALA A 104 4.86 26.42 -4.50
CA ALA A 104 3.87 25.65 -5.26
C ALA A 104 2.54 25.50 -4.49
N LEU A 105 2.60 25.23 -3.19
CA LEU A 105 1.40 25.12 -2.35
C LEU A 105 0.62 26.43 -2.27
N GLU A 106 1.31 27.56 -2.04
CA GLU A 106 0.72 28.89 -1.96
C GLU A 106 0.15 29.33 -3.31
N ALA A 107 0.88 29.08 -4.41
CA ALA A 107 0.41 29.37 -5.76
C ALA A 107 -0.85 28.57 -6.11
N PHE A 108 -0.92 27.28 -5.74
CA PHE A 108 -2.12 26.47 -5.92
C PHE A 108 -3.30 27.00 -5.09
N GLN A 109 -3.07 27.33 -3.81
CA GLN A 109 -4.13 27.86 -2.94
C GLN A 109 -4.69 29.19 -3.44
N LEU A 110 -3.83 30.12 -3.84
CA LEU A 110 -4.22 31.42 -4.37
C LEU A 110 -4.88 31.31 -5.76
N ALA A 111 -4.37 30.47 -6.66
CA ALA A 111 -5.02 30.21 -7.95
C ALA A 111 -6.42 29.59 -7.76
N ARG A 112 -6.57 28.66 -6.80
CA ARG A 112 -7.86 28.07 -6.43
C ARG A 112 -8.84 29.11 -5.86
N GLN A 113 -8.37 30.08 -5.08
CA GLN A 113 -9.17 31.22 -4.61
C GLN A 113 -9.58 32.14 -5.78
N GLY A 114 -8.64 32.46 -6.66
CA GLY A 114 -8.86 33.27 -7.87
C GLY A 114 -9.86 32.68 -8.86
N LEU A 115 -10.13 31.36 -8.77
CA LEU A 115 -11.12 30.60 -9.54
C LEU A 115 -12.46 30.36 -8.80
N GLN A 116 -12.69 30.92 -7.61
CA GLN A 116 -13.97 30.77 -6.91
C GLN A 116 -15.08 31.68 -7.50
N PRO A 117 -16.33 31.17 -7.67
CA PRO A 117 -17.49 32.02 -7.91
C PRO A 117 -17.75 32.94 -6.69
N PRO A 118 -18.29 34.15 -6.85
CA PRO A 118 -19.26 34.54 -7.87
C PRO A 118 -18.69 35.47 -8.97
N GLN A 119 -17.38 35.40 -9.28
CA GLN A 119 -16.82 36.15 -10.40
C GLN A 119 -17.65 35.92 -11.67
N ALA A 120 -18.08 37.02 -12.32
CA ALA A 120 -18.95 36.93 -13.49
C ALA A 120 -18.30 36.03 -14.55
N PRO A 121 -19.01 35.03 -15.11
CA PRO A 121 -18.39 33.96 -15.88
C PRO A 121 -17.89 34.48 -17.22
N ALA A 122 -16.65 34.96 -17.24
CA ALA A 122 -15.79 34.95 -18.42
C ALA A 122 -15.24 33.53 -18.65
N LEU A 123 -16.15 32.54 -18.61
CA LEU A 123 -15.88 31.13 -18.90
C LEU A 123 -15.24 31.05 -20.28
N GLY A 124 -14.01 30.56 -20.35
CA GLY A 124 -13.22 30.55 -21.58
C GLY A 124 -12.29 31.75 -21.81
N SER A 125 -12.17 32.69 -20.86
CA SER A 125 -11.14 33.75 -20.93
C SER A 125 -9.71 33.19 -20.81
N GLY A 126 -8.73 33.95 -21.32
CA GLY A 126 -7.30 33.64 -21.21
C GLY A 126 -6.87 33.49 -19.74
N ARG A 127 -7.14 34.51 -18.91
CA ARG A 127 -6.91 34.48 -17.45
C ARG A 127 -7.41 33.19 -16.80
N GLU A 128 -8.63 32.76 -17.10
CA GLU A 128 -9.21 31.55 -16.52
C GLU A 128 -8.49 30.28 -17.00
N ALA A 129 -8.12 30.20 -18.29
CA ALA A 129 -7.35 29.08 -18.81
C ALA A 129 -5.94 29.01 -18.18
N ASP A 130 -5.24 30.15 -18.09
CA ASP A 130 -3.90 30.24 -17.51
C ASP A 130 -3.92 29.97 -16.00
N LEU A 131 -4.90 30.48 -15.24
CA LEU A 131 -5.08 30.13 -13.82
C LEU A 131 -5.39 28.65 -13.62
N THR A 132 -6.18 28.02 -14.51
CA THR A 132 -6.48 26.58 -14.43
C THR A 132 -5.25 25.73 -14.74
N LEU A 133 -4.40 26.17 -15.68
CA LEU A 133 -3.11 25.54 -15.98
C LEU A 133 -2.13 25.69 -14.81
N LEU A 134 -1.98 26.91 -14.30
CA LEU A 134 -1.10 27.19 -13.16
C LEU A 134 -1.52 26.40 -11.91
N ALA A 135 -2.82 26.34 -11.61
CA ALA A 135 -3.32 25.54 -10.49
C ALA A 135 -2.99 24.06 -10.63
N ALA A 136 -2.99 23.50 -11.85
CA ALA A 136 -2.63 22.10 -12.08
C ALA A 136 -1.14 21.83 -11.87
N LEU A 137 -0.28 22.67 -12.45
CA LEU A 137 1.17 22.56 -12.31
C LEU A 137 1.61 22.75 -10.85
N ALA A 138 1.10 23.80 -10.19
CA ALA A 138 1.38 24.08 -8.79
C ALA A 138 0.83 23.01 -7.85
N CYS A 139 -0.35 22.44 -8.12
CA CYS A 139 -0.90 21.30 -7.37
C CYS A 139 0.01 20.06 -7.46
N ARG A 140 0.42 19.69 -8.69
CA ARG A 140 1.30 18.53 -8.92
C ARG A 140 2.63 18.71 -8.20
N ASP A 141 3.24 19.88 -8.33
CA ASP A 141 4.56 20.13 -7.78
C ASP A 141 4.51 20.22 -6.24
N ALA A 142 3.46 20.81 -5.66
CA ALA A 142 3.21 20.78 -4.21
C ALA A 142 2.94 19.35 -3.67
N ALA A 143 2.30 18.48 -4.46
CA ALA A 143 2.14 17.07 -4.10
C ALA A 143 3.47 16.31 -4.12
N VAL A 144 4.40 16.65 -5.02
CA VAL A 144 5.77 16.13 -5.01
C VAL A 144 6.54 16.61 -3.78
N GLU A 145 6.43 17.89 -3.39
CA GLU A 145 7.04 18.44 -2.18
C GLU A 145 6.55 17.74 -0.89
N GLU A 146 5.26 17.41 -0.80
CA GLU A 146 4.71 16.62 0.32
C GLU A 146 5.14 15.13 0.24
N GLN A 147 5.28 14.57 -0.96
CA GLN A 147 5.80 13.20 -1.18
C GLN A 147 7.26 13.06 -0.73
N ASP A 148 8.12 14.04 -1.02
CA ASP A 148 9.52 14.07 -0.58
C ASP A 148 9.63 14.16 0.96
N GLN A 149 8.67 14.83 1.59
CA GLN A 149 8.50 14.86 3.05
C GLN A 149 7.82 13.60 3.63
N ARG A 150 7.50 12.60 2.79
CA ARG A 150 6.80 11.34 3.11
C ARG A 150 5.37 11.51 3.64
N ARG A 151 4.72 12.64 3.32
CA ARG A 151 3.33 12.95 3.71
C ARG A 151 2.37 12.51 2.61
N TYR A 152 2.34 11.20 2.35
CA TYR A 152 1.64 10.64 1.19
C TYR A 152 0.13 10.93 1.17
N GLU A 153 -0.53 10.96 2.33
CA GLU A 153 -1.96 11.32 2.38
C GLU A 153 -2.21 12.82 2.13
N SER A 154 -1.32 13.71 2.58
CA SER A 154 -1.39 15.14 2.25
C SER A 154 -1.20 15.39 0.77
N ALA A 155 -0.18 14.78 0.17
CA ALA A 155 0.08 14.83 -1.27
C ALA A 155 -1.13 14.34 -2.08
N ALA A 156 -1.76 13.25 -1.64
CA ALA A 156 -2.95 12.72 -2.27
C ALA A 156 -4.16 13.66 -2.15
N GLN A 157 -4.36 14.31 -1.00
CA GLN A 157 -5.44 15.29 -0.84
C GLN A 157 -5.23 16.52 -1.73
N LEU A 158 -3.99 17.00 -1.89
CA LEU A 158 -3.67 18.08 -2.83
C LEU A 158 -4.05 17.70 -4.27
N LEU A 159 -3.70 16.49 -4.71
CA LEU A 159 -4.05 15.99 -6.06
C LEU A 159 -5.56 15.85 -6.23
N ILE A 160 -6.29 15.33 -5.23
CA ILE A 160 -7.76 15.24 -5.25
C ILE A 160 -8.38 16.64 -5.40
N ASP A 161 -7.96 17.61 -4.56
CA ASP A 161 -8.40 19.00 -4.64
C ASP A 161 -8.13 19.63 -6.02
N GLY A 162 -7.00 19.28 -6.65
CA GLY A 162 -6.62 19.73 -7.99
C GLY A 162 -7.45 19.09 -9.11
N ILE A 163 -7.72 17.79 -9.03
CA ILE A 163 -8.58 17.05 -9.97
C ILE A 163 -10.01 17.59 -9.91
N GLU A 164 -10.57 17.78 -8.71
CA GLU A 164 -11.91 18.37 -8.53
C GLU A 164 -11.98 19.80 -9.10
N LEU A 165 -10.93 20.61 -8.91
CA LEU A 165 -10.85 21.94 -9.50
C LEU A 165 -10.84 21.86 -11.03
N GLN A 166 -10.03 21.00 -11.65
CA GLN A 166 -9.98 20.85 -13.10
C GLN A 166 -11.29 20.33 -13.69
N GLN A 167 -11.92 19.34 -13.06
CA GLN A 167 -13.24 18.82 -13.46
C GLN A 167 -14.31 19.92 -13.43
N ARG A 168 -14.29 20.80 -12.42
CA ARG A 168 -15.19 21.96 -12.33
C ARG A 168 -14.92 23.00 -13.42
N MET A 169 -13.66 23.20 -13.83
CA MET A 169 -13.30 24.14 -14.90
C MET A 169 -13.54 23.57 -16.30
N GLY A 170 -13.63 22.24 -16.47
CA GLY A 170 -13.93 21.57 -17.74
C GLY A 170 -12.86 21.78 -18.82
N LYS A 171 -11.61 21.96 -18.43
CA LYS A 171 -10.47 22.33 -19.29
C LYS A 171 -9.25 21.42 -19.00
N LEU A 172 -8.32 21.37 -19.97
CA LEU A 172 -7.00 20.73 -19.85
C LEU A 172 -7.04 19.22 -19.46
N PRO A 173 -7.72 18.35 -20.24
CA PRO A 173 -7.86 16.92 -19.91
C PRO A 173 -6.51 16.20 -19.78
N ASP A 174 -5.47 16.63 -20.51
CA ASP A 174 -4.13 16.06 -20.42
C ASP A 174 -3.43 16.39 -19.08
N GLN A 175 -3.75 17.54 -18.48
CA GLN A 175 -3.27 17.89 -17.13
C GLN A 175 -4.08 17.14 -16.07
N GLN A 176 -5.40 17.00 -16.26
CA GLN A 176 -6.26 16.26 -15.32
C GLN A 176 -5.77 14.82 -15.22
N ARG A 177 -5.47 14.21 -16.37
CA ARG A 177 -4.90 12.87 -16.44
C ARG A 177 -3.55 12.77 -15.73
N GLN A 178 -2.65 13.75 -15.86
CA GLN A 178 -1.39 13.76 -15.12
C GLN A 178 -1.59 13.79 -13.60
N LEU A 179 -2.60 14.52 -13.10
CA LEU A 179 -2.95 14.53 -11.67
C LEU A 179 -3.56 13.18 -11.22
N GLU A 180 -4.43 12.59 -12.05
CA GLU A 180 -5.03 11.27 -11.79
C GLU A 180 -3.96 10.16 -11.79
N ASP A 181 -3.06 10.17 -12.77
CA ASP A 181 -1.92 9.23 -12.90
C ASP A 181 -0.97 9.38 -11.69
N ALA A 182 -0.67 10.61 -11.24
CA ALA A 182 0.12 10.86 -10.04
C ALA A 182 -0.57 10.36 -8.76
N LEU A 183 -1.88 10.58 -8.62
CA LEU A 183 -2.67 10.13 -7.48
C LEU A 183 -2.71 8.59 -7.41
N GLN A 184 -2.87 7.92 -8.56
CA GLN A 184 -2.76 6.46 -8.66
C GLN A 184 -1.36 5.99 -8.24
N GLY A 185 -0.30 6.66 -8.72
CA GLY A 185 1.09 6.43 -8.35
C GLY A 185 1.37 6.45 -6.84
N LEU A 186 0.69 7.31 -6.08
CA LEU A 186 0.83 7.40 -4.62
C LEU A 186 0.17 6.24 -3.85
N THR A 187 -0.77 5.50 -4.46
CA THR A 187 -1.66 4.56 -3.76
C THR A 187 -0.94 3.56 -2.84
N PRO A 188 0.13 2.85 -3.26
CA PRO A 188 0.83 1.90 -2.38
C PRO A 188 1.47 2.58 -1.16
N PHE A 189 2.01 3.80 -1.33
CA PHE A 189 2.65 4.56 -0.26
C PHE A 189 1.63 5.10 0.74
N ARG A 190 0.45 5.55 0.26
CA ARG A 190 -0.68 5.94 1.12
C ARG A 190 -1.17 4.80 1.99
N ILE A 191 -1.35 3.61 1.41
CA ILE A 191 -1.80 2.42 2.15
C ILE A 191 -0.81 2.08 3.26
N LEU A 192 0.50 2.14 2.98
CA LEU A 192 1.56 1.92 3.97
C LEU A 192 1.56 2.99 5.07
N ASP A 193 1.48 4.27 4.74
CA ASP A 193 1.36 5.36 5.73
C ASP A 193 0.16 5.13 6.63
N LEU A 194 -1.05 5.11 6.06
CA LEU A 194 -2.32 5.00 6.78
C LEU A 194 -2.40 3.78 7.71
N LEU A 195 -2.01 2.59 7.24
CA LEU A 195 -2.05 1.38 8.06
C LEU A 195 -0.91 1.28 9.09
N SER A 196 0.19 2.02 8.91
CA SER A 196 1.30 2.04 9.87
C SER A 196 1.06 2.96 11.08
N ARG A 197 0.09 3.89 10.99
CA ARG A 197 -0.35 4.78 12.07
C ARG A 197 -0.91 4.01 13.26
N ASP A 198 -1.02 4.66 14.42
CA ASP A 198 -1.54 4.04 15.66
C ASP A 198 -3.00 3.55 15.48
N LEU A 199 -3.36 2.43 16.11
CA LEU A 199 -4.72 1.87 16.10
C LEU A 199 -5.76 2.78 16.76
N GLY A 200 -5.32 3.83 17.47
CA GLY A 200 -6.20 4.89 17.93
C GLY A 200 -6.79 5.75 16.80
N ASP A 201 -6.11 5.85 15.66
CA ASP A 201 -6.57 6.59 14.47
C ASP A 201 -7.41 5.67 13.56
N GLN A 202 -8.66 5.43 13.98
CA GLN A 202 -9.57 4.51 13.31
C GLN A 202 -9.95 4.98 11.90
N ASP A 203 -10.06 6.29 11.67
CA ASP A 203 -10.45 6.86 10.38
C ASP A 203 -9.33 6.68 9.34
N SER A 204 -8.08 7.01 9.69
CA SER A 204 -6.92 6.74 8.80
C SER A 204 -6.77 5.24 8.54
N HIS A 205 -6.85 4.40 9.59
CA HIS A 205 -6.67 2.95 9.44
C HIS A 205 -7.75 2.34 8.55
N GLN A 206 -9.02 2.72 8.75
CA GLN A 206 -10.14 2.27 7.90
C GLN A 206 -9.99 2.75 6.45
N ARG A 207 -9.51 3.99 6.22
CA ARG A 207 -9.21 4.48 4.87
C ARG A 207 -8.10 3.66 4.21
N GLY A 208 -7.06 3.30 4.95
CA GLY A 208 -5.98 2.41 4.50
C GLY A 208 -6.47 1.00 4.12
N LEU A 209 -7.39 0.43 4.91
CA LEU A 209 -8.02 -0.86 4.62
C LEU A 209 -8.85 -0.81 3.33
N THR A 210 -9.62 0.26 3.13
CA THR A 210 -10.42 0.46 1.91
C THR A 210 -9.52 0.63 0.67
N LEU A 211 -8.46 1.43 0.75
CA LEU A 211 -7.52 1.59 -0.37
C LEU A 211 -6.77 0.29 -0.70
N LEU A 212 -6.41 -0.52 0.31
CA LEU A 212 -5.81 -1.85 0.08
C LEU A 212 -6.78 -2.81 -0.64
N ASP A 213 -8.05 -2.80 -0.24
CA ASP A 213 -9.10 -3.60 -0.87
C ASP A 213 -9.35 -3.18 -2.32
N GLU A 214 -9.47 -1.87 -2.58
CA GLU A 214 -9.60 -1.28 -3.91
C GLU A 214 -8.40 -1.65 -4.82
N LEU A 215 -7.16 -1.56 -4.32
CA LEU A 215 -5.95 -1.91 -5.06
C LEU A 215 -5.93 -3.39 -5.47
N VAL A 216 -6.26 -4.30 -4.55
CA VAL A 216 -6.25 -5.76 -4.82
C VAL A 216 -7.39 -6.16 -5.75
N VAL A 217 -8.57 -5.55 -5.61
CA VAL A 217 -9.71 -5.80 -6.51
C VAL A 217 -9.42 -5.26 -7.92
N ALA A 218 -8.87 -4.05 -8.05
CA ALA A 218 -8.48 -3.48 -9.35
C ALA A 218 -7.41 -4.31 -10.06
N ARG A 219 -6.48 -4.91 -9.31
CA ARG A 219 -5.46 -5.85 -9.80
C ARG A 219 -6.05 -7.20 -10.26
N GLY A 220 -7.28 -7.53 -9.88
CA GLY A 220 -7.90 -8.84 -10.12
C GLY A 220 -7.53 -9.92 -9.11
N GLY A 221 -6.94 -9.56 -7.97
CA GLY A 221 -6.50 -10.46 -6.91
C GLY A 221 -5.02 -10.32 -6.55
N LEU A 222 -4.49 -11.34 -5.86
CA LEU A 222 -3.10 -11.35 -5.40
C LEU A 222 -2.12 -11.78 -6.50
N GLU A 223 -2.55 -12.70 -7.38
CA GLU A 223 -1.82 -13.14 -8.56
C GLU A 223 -2.43 -12.49 -9.81
N ALA A 224 -1.75 -11.47 -10.36
CA ALA A 224 -2.15 -10.87 -11.63
C ALA A 224 -1.36 -11.50 -12.78
N ALA A 225 -2.03 -12.36 -13.56
CA ALA A 225 -1.43 -12.96 -14.76
C ALA A 225 -1.08 -11.92 -15.83
N ASP A 226 -1.92 -10.87 -15.94
CA ASP A 226 -1.86 -9.83 -16.97
C ASP A 226 -1.92 -8.42 -16.33
N ALA A 227 -1.11 -8.16 -15.28
CA ALA A 227 -0.93 -6.79 -14.79
C ALA A 227 -0.27 -5.94 -15.87
N ASP A 228 -1.04 -5.03 -16.47
CA ASP A 228 -0.60 -4.13 -17.53
C ASP A 228 0.31 -3.05 -16.93
N GLY A 229 1.62 -3.33 -16.86
CA GLY A 229 2.64 -2.53 -16.17
C GLY A 229 2.86 -1.13 -16.74
N ASP A 230 2.19 -0.78 -17.84
CA ASP A 230 2.14 0.56 -18.41
C ASP A 230 1.08 1.46 -17.72
N GLN A 231 0.24 0.92 -16.82
CA GLN A 231 -0.72 1.75 -16.06
C GLN A 231 -0.04 2.45 -14.86
N PRO A 232 -0.27 3.76 -14.66
CA PRO A 232 0.30 4.50 -13.54
C PRO A 232 -0.23 3.98 -12.19
N GLY A 233 0.66 3.86 -11.20
CA GLY A 233 0.35 3.22 -9.92
C GLY A 233 0.18 1.70 -9.97
N SER A 234 0.24 1.06 -11.14
CA SER A 234 0.32 -0.40 -11.21
C SER A 234 1.68 -0.88 -10.68
N LEU A 235 1.64 -1.89 -9.82
CA LEU A 235 2.83 -2.57 -9.32
C LEU A 235 3.12 -3.80 -10.20
N SER A 236 4.40 -4.09 -10.45
CA SER A 236 4.78 -5.40 -10.98
C SER A 236 4.42 -6.50 -9.98
N GLN A 237 4.40 -7.77 -10.39
CA GLN A 237 4.09 -8.86 -9.47
C GLN A 237 5.12 -8.94 -8.32
N GLU A 238 6.40 -8.68 -8.61
CA GLU A 238 7.49 -8.66 -7.62
C GLU A 238 7.39 -7.47 -6.66
N ASP A 239 7.01 -6.28 -7.16
CA ASP A 239 6.81 -5.10 -6.30
C ASP A 239 5.57 -5.27 -5.42
N PHE A 240 4.50 -5.86 -5.96
CA PHE A 240 3.27 -6.18 -5.22
C PHE A 240 3.53 -7.27 -4.16
N GLU A 241 4.35 -8.29 -4.44
CA GLU A 241 4.83 -9.25 -3.43
C GLU A 241 5.50 -8.56 -2.25
N SER A 242 6.45 -7.66 -2.53
CA SER A 242 7.21 -6.92 -1.53
C SER A 242 6.29 -6.01 -0.67
N PHE A 243 5.45 -5.21 -1.33
CA PHE A 243 4.44 -4.36 -0.72
C PHE A 243 3.48 -5.18 0.17
N PHE A 244 2.95 -6.28 -0.33
CA PHE A 244 1.98 -7.10 0.39
C PHE A 244 2.61 -7.84 1.58
N HIS A 245 3.86 -8.29 1.45
CA HIS A 245 4.61 -8.85 2.57
C HIS A 245 4.83 -7.81 3.69
N GLN A 246 5.11 -6.56 3.32
CA GLN A 246 5.23 -5.46 4.26
C GLN A 246 3.88 -5.14 4.94
N ILE A 247 2.80 -5.01 4.16
CA ILE A 247 1.50 -4.52 4.68
C ILE A 247 0.86 -5.47 5.69
N ARG A 248 1.02 -6.78 5.54
CA ARG A 248 0.45 -7.78 6.48
C ARG A 248 0.84 -7.52 7.93
N ARG A 249 2.05 -7.02 8.18
CA ARG A 249 2.56 -6.75 9.54
C ARG A 249 1.83 -5.58 10.23
N PHE A 250 1.16 -4.73 9.46
CA PHE A 250 0.36 -3.60 9.95
C PHE A 250 -1.15 -3.92 10.09
N LEU A 251 -1.59 -5.07 9.57
CA LEU A 251 -2.96 -5.56 9.69
C LEU A 251 -3.14 -6.43 10.94
N THR A 252 -4.27 -6.29 11.63
CA THR A 252 -4.66 -7.24 12.68
C THR A 252 -5.05 -8.60 12.09
N VAL A 253 -5.04 -9.66 12.89
CA VAL A 253 -5.49 -10.99 12.46
C VAL A 253 -6.97 -11.01 12.10
N GLN A 254 -7.79 -10.11 12.65
CA GLN A 254 -9.19 -9.97 12.25
C GLN A 254 -9.30 -9.35 10.86
N GLU A 255 -8.62 -8.23 10.61
CA GLU A 255 -8.58 -7.58 9.29
C GLU A 255 -8.06 -8.52 8.20
N GLN A 256 -7.03 -9.33 8.49
CA GLN A 256 -6.55 -10.35 7.55
C GLN A 256 -7.59 -11.44 7.27
N ILE A 257 -8.33 -11.92 8.28
CA ILE A 257 -9.45 -12.86 8.03
C ILE A 257 -10.50 -12.22 7.13
N ASP A 258 -10.88 -10.96 7.40
CA ASP A 258 -12.00 -10.29 6.74
C ASP A 258 -11.65 -9.84 5.30
N LEU A 259 -10.40 -9.40 5.05
CA LEU A 259 -9.90 -9.12 3.69
C LEU A 259 -9.75 -10.41 2.88
N PHE A 260 -9.04 -11.41 3.40
CA PHE A 260 -8.70 -12.61 2.63
C PHE A 260 -9.93 -13.47 2.35
N SER A 261 -10.91 -13.50 3.26
CA SER A 261 -12.19 -14.18 3.02
C SER A 261 -12.95 -13.55 1.87
N ARG A 262 -13.06 -12.21 1.84
CA ARG A 262 -13.75 -11.46 0.77
C ARG A 262 -13.04 -11.59 -0.57
N TRP A 263 -11.72 -11.52 -0.62
CA TRP A 263 -10.96 -11.72 -1.86
C TRP A 263 -11.10 -13.15 -2.42
N PHE A 264 -11.12 -14.17 -1.56
CA PHE A 264 -11.37 -15.54 -1.99
C PHE A 264 -12.80 -15.71 -2.53
N GLU A 265 -13.80 -15.10 -1.88
CA GLU A 265 -15.19 -15.08 -2.35
C GLU A 265 -15.35 -14.30 -3.67
N GLY A 266 -14.50 -13.30 -3.91
CA GLY A 266 -14.32 -12.62 -5.19
C GLY A 266 -13.52 -13.39 -6.25
N GLY A 267 -13.01 -14.59 -5.93
CA GLY A 267 -12.33 -15.49 -6.87
C GLY A 267 -10.79 -15.57 -6.75
N ALA A 268 -10.15 -14.80 -5.86
CA ALA A 268 -8.71 -14.87 -5.64
C ALA A 268 -8.32 -16.13 -4.84
N ALA A 269 -7.96 -17.20 -5.55
CA ALA A 269 -7.74 -18.52 -4.97
C ALA A 269 -6.74 -18.54 -3.78
N ASP A 270 -5.61 -17.83 -3.91
CA ASP A 270 -4.53 -17.80 -2.92
C ASP A 270 -4.93 -17.12 -1.59
N ALA A 271 -5.88 -16.18 -1.65
CA ALA A 271 -6.46 -15.58 -0.45
C ALA A 271 -7.18 -16.63 0.41
N GLY A 272 -7.65 -17.74 -0.19
CA GLY A 272 -8.24 -18.87 0.53
C GLY A 272 -7.26 -19.54 1.49
N PHE A 273 -5.99 -19.70 1.10
CA PHE A 273 -4.96 -20.27 1.97
C PHE A 273 -4.49 -19.26 3.03
N LEU A 274 -4.35 -17.98 2.67
CA LEU A 274 -4.07 -16.92 3.65
C LEU A 274 -5.16 -16.83 4.72
N THR A 275 -6.43 -17.04 4.34
CA THR A 275 -7.57 -17.14 5.27
C THR A 275 -7.39 -18.29 6.26
N VAL A 276 -6.94 -19.48 5.81
CA VAL A 276 -6.64 -20.63 6.69
C VAL A 276 -5.53 -20.29 7.69
N LEU A 277 -4.46 -19.62 7.26
CA LEU A 277 -3.38 -19.18 8.16
C LEU A 277 -3.90 -18.18 9.21
N ALA A 278 -4.64 -17.14 8.79
CA ALA A 278 -5.16 -16.12 9.68
C ALA A 278 -6.19 -16.68 10.69
N LEU A 279 -7.10 -17.56 10.25
CA LEU A 279 -8.01 -18.29 11.14
C LEU A 279 -7.24 -19.18 12.14
N THR A 280 -6.16 -19.82 11.71
CA THR A 280 -5.31 -20.63 12.61
C THR A 280 -4.61 -19.74 13.64
N ALA A 281 -4.05 -18.61 13.21
CA ALA A 281 -3.40 -17.63 14.07
C ALA A 281 -4.37 -17.07 15.12
N ALA A 282 -5.58 -16.68 14.71
CA ALA A 282 -6.62 -16.23 15.62
C ALA A 282 -7.09 -17.32 16.58
N GLY A 283 -7.30 -18.54 16.09
CA GLY A 283 -7.74 -19.68 16.92
C GLY A 283 -6.72 -20.08 17.98
N PHE A 284 -5.43 -20.07 17.62
CA PHE A 284 -4.33 -20.38 18.53
C PHE A 284 -4.09 -19.25 19.55
N SER A 285 -3.82 -18.02 19.07
CA SER A 285 -3.44 -16.89 19.93
C SER A 285 -4.58 -16.47 20.88
N ARG A 286 -5.81 -16.39 20.37
CA ARG A 286 -7.00 -16.00 21.13
C ARG A 286 -7.67 -17.18 21.85
N ARG A 287 -7.10 -18.40 21.75
CA ARG A 287 -7.60 -19.67 22.35
C ARG A 287 -9.06 -20.01 22.00
N LYS A 288 -9.45 -19.74 20.75
CA LYS A 288 -10.82 -19.90 20.23
C LYS A 288 -10.89 -21.08 19.26
N PRO A 289 -11.30 -22.29 19.71
CA PRO A 289 -11.29 -23.48 18.87
C PRO A 289 -12.27 -23.39 17.68
N GLU A 290 -13.30 -22.55 17.75
CA GLU A 290 -14.18 -22.25 16.62
C GLU A 290 -13.46 -21.70 15.38
N PHE A 291 -12.36 -20.95 15.52
CA PHE A 291 -11.56 -20.52 14.35
C PHE A 291 -10.68 -21.64 13.80
N LEU A 292 -10.25 -22.60 14.64
CA LEU A 292 -9.53 -23.79 14.20
C LEU A 292 -10.47 -24.79 13.48
N GLU A 293 -11.72 -24.93 13.95
CA GLU A 293 -12.77 -25.67 13.22
C GLU A 293 -12.99 -25.03 11.83
N GLN A 294 -13.15 -23.70 11.74
CA GLN A 294 -13.26 -22.97 10.46
C GLN A 294 -12.03 -23.11 9.55
N ALA A 295 -10.82 -22.98 10.08
CA ALA A 295 -9.58 -23.12 9.31
C ALA A 295 -9.48 -24.50 8.65
N ARG A 296 -9.82 -25.55 9.39
CA ARG A 296 -9.79 -26.93 8.91
C ARG A 296 -10.85 -27.16 7.84
N ASP A 297 -12.08 -26.71 8.09
CA ASP A 297 -13.19 -26.89 7.16
C ASP A 297 -12.93 -26.09 5.85
N ARG A 298 -12.37 -24.86 5.92
CA ARG A 298 -11.93 -24.07 4.75
C ARG A 298 -10.80 -24.77 3.99
N LEU A 299 -9.77 -25.29 4.68
CA LEU A 299 -8.65 -26.01 4.05
C LEU A 299 -9.11 -27.25 3.29
N GLN A 300 -10.13 -27.97 3.76
CA GLN A 300 -10.72 -29.11 3.04
C GLN A 300 -11.43 -28.71 1.74
N THR A 301 -11.85 -27.44 1.60
CA THR A 301 -12.49 -26.91 0.39
C THR A 301 -11.52 -26.31 -0.62
N LEU A 302 -10.24 -26.09 -0.25
CA LEU A 302 -9.24 -25.53 -1.16
C LEU A 302 -8.83 -26.55 -2.22
N ALA A 303 -9.29 -26.35 -3.45
CA ALA A 303 -8.90 -27.14 -4.61
C ALA A 303 -7.54 -26.64 -5.15
N ASN A 304 -6.44 -27.13 -4.57
CA ASN A 304 -5.09 -26.94 -5.10
C ASN A 304 -4.44 -28.32 -5.33
N ALA A 305 -3.94 -28.55 -6.55
CA ALA A 305 -3.37 -29.84 -6.94
C ALA A 305 -1.97 -30.10 -6.35
N ASP A 306 -1.20 -29.02 -6.14
CA ASP A 306 0.22 -29.05 -5.75
C ASP A 306 0.43 -28.92 -4.24
N LEU A 307 -0.57 -28.41 -3.51
CA LEU A 307 -0.61 -28.45 -2.04
C LEU A 307 -1.04 -29.85 -1.55
N ASP A 308 -0.22 -30.48 -0.70
CA ASP A 308 -0.70 -31.55 0.17
C ASP A 308 -1.34 -30.91 1.43
N PRO A 309 -2.67 -30.99 1.63
CA PRO A 309 -3.31 -30.43 2.81
C PRO A 309 -3.13 -31.30 4.06
N MET A 310 -2.67 -32.56 3.92
CA MET A 310 -2.65 -33.54 5.02
C MET A 310 -1.77 -33.14 6.21
N PRO A 311 -0.55 -32.59 6.05
CA PRO A 311 0.24 -32.08 7.18
C PRO A 311 -0.49 -31.01 7.98
N LEU A 312 -1.21 -30.11 7.27
CA LEU A 312 -1.86 -28.94 7.85
C LEU A 312 -3.18 -29.31 8.53
N LEU A 313 -3.96 -30.21 7.92
CA LEU A 313 -5.13 -30.83 8.57
C LEU A 313 -4.71 -31.60 9.84
N GLY A 314 -3.58 -32.32 9.78
CA GLY A 314 -2.97 -32.97 10.93
C GLY A 314 -2.65 -31.99 12.06
N CYS A 315 -1.98 -30.88 11.74
CA CYS A 315 -1.71 -29.79 12.69
C CYS A 315 -3.00 -29.21 13.30
N LEU A 316 -4.01 -28.90 12.49
CA LEU A 316 -5.28 -28.33 12.97
C LEU A 316 -6.02 -29.30 13.91
N ASP A 317 -6.03 -30.59 13.59
CA ASP A 317 -6.61 -31.61 14.46
C ASP A 317 -5.80 -31.78 15.77
N LEU A 318 -4.46 -31.66 15.77
CA LEU A 318 -3.68 -31.61 17.02
C LEU A 318 -4.11 -30.43 17.90
N LEU A 319 -4.24 -29.23 17.33
CA LEU A 319 -4.62 -28.02 18.07
C LEU A 319 -6.06 -28.09 18.62
N LEU A 320 -6.94 -28.84 17.96
CA LEU A 320 -8.29 -29.17 18.45
C LEU A 320 -8.31 -30.32 19.49
N GLY A 321 -7.18 -30.99 19.72
CA GLY A 321 -7.05 -32.14 20.62
C GLY A 321 -7.46 -33.49 20.01
N ASN A 322 -7.54 -33.59 18.69
CA ASN A 322 -7.99 -34.76 17.91
C ASN A 322 -6.82 -35.66 17.51
N VAL A 323 -6.02 -36.12 18.48
CA VAL A 323 -4.78 -36.89 18.22
C VAL A 323 -4.98 -38.08 17.25
N LYS A 324 -6.12 -38.79 17.33
CA LYS A 324 -6.42 -39.93 16.45
C LYS A 324 -6.69 -39.53 15.00
N ASP A 325 -7.25 -38.35 14.76
CA ASP A 325 -7.58 -37.88 13.42
C ASP A 325 -6.35 -37.16 12.82
N ALA A 326 -5.57 -36.46 13.64
CA ALA A 326 -4.24 -35.98 13.26
C ALA A 326 -3.32 -37.12 12.79
N ASP A 327 -3.24 -38.22 13.54
CA ASP A 327 -2.38 -39.37 13.21
C ASP A 327 -2.76 -40.04 11.86
N ARG A 328 -4.05 -40.00 11.49
CA ARG A 328 -4.55 -40.45 10.18
C ARG A 328 -4.07 -39.54 9.05
N HIS A 329 -4.19 -38.22 9.22
CA HIS A 329 -3.70 -37.27 8.23
C HIS A 329 -2.17 -37.41 8.03
N PHE A 330 -1.40 -37.50 9.12
CA PHE A 330 0.04 -37.77 9.06
C PHE A 330 0.42 -39.20 8.61
N ALA A 331 -0.55 -40.11 8.38
CA ALA A 331 -0.29 -41.43 7.79
C ALA A 331 -0.41 -41.43 6.24
N VAL A 332 -1.07 -40.42 5.67
CA VAL A 332 -1.40 -40.35 4.23
C VAL A 332 -0.75 -39.14 3.53
N LEU A 333 0.37 -38.67 4.08
CA LEU A 333 1.20 -37.62 3.48
C LEU A 333 1.64 -37.98 2.07
N ARG A 334 1.72 -36.99 1.17
CA ARG A 334 2.22 -37.16 -0.20
C ARG A 334 3.71 -36.90 -0.34
N ASP A 335 4.28 -36.04 0.50
CA ASP A 335 5.69 -35.64 0.44
C ASP A 335 6.62 -36.72 1.05
N PRO A 336 7.49 -37.39 0.26
CA PRO A 336 8.38 -38.44 0.76
C PRO A 336 9.49 -37.90 1.67
N ASP A 337 9.95 -36.65 1.49
CA ASP A 337 10.97 -36.05 2.35
C ASP A 337 10.39 -35.84 3.76
N LEU A 338 9.13 -35.41 3.83
CA LEU A 338 8.41 -35.22 5.10
C LEU A 338 8.07 -36.56 5.77
N GLN A 339 7.65 -37.58 5.01
CA GLN A 339 7.48 -38.95 5.53
C GLN A 339 8.79 -39.47 6.14
N ALA A 340 9.92 -39.32 5.43
CA ALA A 340 11.23 -39.74 5.91
C ALA A 340 11.65 -38.95 7.16
N TRP A 341 11.33 -37.66 7.26
CA TRP A 341 11.56 -36.87 8.48
C TRP A 341 10.78 -37.44 9.68
N PHE A 342 9.50 -37.74 9.52
CA PHE A 342 8.68 -38.33 10.58
C PHE A 342 9.17 -39.72 11.04
N LEU A 343 9.63 -40.56 10.10
CA LEU A 343 10.15 -41.90 10.41
C LEU A 343 11.50 -41.87 11.15
N ASN A 344 12.34 -40.86 10.89
CA ASN A 344 13.66 -40.70 11.49
C ASN A 344 13.68 -39.77 12.73
N HIS A 345 12.52 -39.26 13.15
CA HIS A 345 12.43 -38.30 14.25
C HIS A 345 12.72 -38.98 15.62
N PRO A 346 13.57 -38.39 16.49
CA PRO A 346 13.89 -38.98 17.79
C PRO A 346 12.77 -38.76 18.82
N GLY A 347 11.86 -39.72 18.94
CA GLY A 347 10.79 -39.68 19.95
C GLY A 347 9.69 -40.70 19.69
N ASP A 348 8.52 -40.49 20.29
CA ASP A 348 7.30 -41.13 19.84
C ASP A 348 6.68 -40.36 18.67
N ARG A 349 5.77 -41.01 17.93
CA ARG A 349 5.15 -40.41 16.73
C ARG A 349 4.39 -39.12 17.06
N LEU A 350 3.82 -39.01 18.26
CA LEU A 350 3.12 -37.81 18.72
C LEU A 350 4.08 -36.64 18.98
N ALA A 351 5.25 -36.86 19.59
CA ALA A 351 6.25 -35.81 19.76
C ALA A 351 6.69 -35.23 18.40
N ALA A 352 6.94 -36.08 17.40
CA ALA A 352 7.29 -35.63 16.05
C ALA A 352 6.18 -34.77 15.42
N GLN A 353 4.92 -35.20 15.54
CA GLN A 353 3.73 -34.47 15.06
C GLN A 353 3.56 -33.11 15.78
N CYS A 354 3.77 -33.07 17.10
CA CYS A 354 3.73 -31.82 17.87
C CYS A 354 4.90 -30.89 17.55
N GLU A 355 6.11 -31.40 17.29
CA GLU A 355 7.25 -30.57 16.89
C GLU A 355 7.04 -29.97 15.50
N TYR A 356 6.54 -30.75 14.54
CA TYR A 356 6.17 -30.26 13.22
C TYR A 356 5.10 -29.16 13.30
N CYS A 357 4.04 -29.39 14.09
CA CYS A 357 2.98 -28.40 14.32
C CYS A 357 3.50 -27.11 14.98
N ARG A 358 4.41 -27.22 15.95
CA ARG A 358 5.09 -26.07 16.56
C ARG A 358 5.93 -25.30 15.55
N ALA A 359 6.73 -25.98 14.73
CA ALA A 359 7.58 -25.34 13.72
C ALA A 359 6.76 -24.60 12.64
N TRP A 360 5.65 -25.19 12.20
CA TRP A 360 4.68 -24.55 11.30
C TRP A 360 4.05 -23.29 11.94
N LEU A 361 3.61 -23.39 13.20
CA LEU A 361 3.07 -22.24 13.93
C LEU A 361 4.08 -21.09 14.05
N GLU A 362 5.29 -21.41 14.50
CA GLU A 362 6.36 -20.42 14.74
C GLU A 362 6.81 -19.69 13.47
N ARG A 363 6.82 -20.39 12.32
CA ARG A 363 7.38 -19.86 11.07
C ARG A 363 6.34 -19.28 10.12
N ASP A 364 5.19 -19.93 9.99
CA ASP A 364 4.25 -19.66 8.88
C ASP A 364 2.89 -19.11 9.35
N VAL A 365 2.47 -19.40 10.59
CA VAL A 365 1.12 -19.04 11.08
C VAL A 365 1.13 -17.83 12.02
N LEU A 366 2.09 -17.72 12.94
CA LEU A 366 2.11 -16.65 13.94
C LEU A 366 2.80 -15.35 13.48
N PRO A 367 3.81 -15.36 12.58
CA PRO A 367 4.39 -14.12 12.06
C PRO A 367 3.45 -13.35 11.13
N GLY A 368 3.56 -12.01 11.15
CA GLY A 368 2.94 -11.15 10.15
C GLY A 368 1.54 -10.66 10.48
N TYR A 369 1.23 -10.45 11.76
CA TYR A 369 0.02 -9.78 12.24
C TYR A 369 0.39 -8.72 13.27
N ARG A 370 -0.37 -7.63 13.34
CA ARG A 370 -0.12 -6.51 14.25
C ARG A 370 -0.47 -6.82 15.71
N ASP A 371 -1.46 -7.69 15.95
CA ASP A 371 -2.00 -8.01 17.28
C ASP A 371 -1.66 -9.43 17.79
N VAL A 372 -0.79 -10.17 17.08
CA VAL A 372 -0.35 -11.52 17.47
C VAL A 372 1.13 -11.52 17.84
N ASP A 373 1.43 -11.56 19.14
CA ASP A 373 2.80 -11.69 19.63
C ASP A 373 3.30 -13.14 19.51
N ALA A 374 4.00 -13.42 18.41
CA ALA A 374 4.66 -14.69 18.20
C ALA A 374 5.69 -15.02 19.30
N SER A 375 6.36 -14.02 19.89
CA SER A 375 7.45 -14.23 20.86
C SER A 375 6.94 -14.69 22.23
N VAL A 376 5.85 -14.09 22.73
CA VAL A 376 5.24 -14.45 24.03
C VAL A 376 4.65 -15.86 24.02
N LEU A 377 4.18 -16.33 22.85
CA LEU A 377 3.65 -17.68 22.69
C LEU A 377 4.74 -18.77 22.71
N ILE A 378 6.00 -18.43 22.42
CA ILE A 378 7.12 -19.37 22.27
C ILE A 378 7.82 -19.70 23.62
N TRP A 379 7.85 -18.76 24.57
CA TRP A 379 8.61 -18.92 25.83
C TRP A 379 7.92 -19.73 26.94
N MET A 380 6.86 -20.48 26.61
CA MET A 380 6.15 -21.36 27.57
C MET A 380 6.50 -22.84 27.34
N PRO A 381 7.62 -23.36 27.90
CA PRO A 381 7.96 -24.77 27.80
C PRO A 381 6.86 -25.63 28.44
N GLY A 382 6.20 -26.44 27.61
CA GLY A 382 5.08 -27.30 28.01
C GLY A 382 3.70 -26.84 27.53
N SER A 383 3.56 -25.62 27.00
CA SER A 383 2.24 -25.07 26.64
C SER A 383 1.49 -25.86 25.57
N LEU A 384 2.12 -26.41 24.52
CA LEU A 384 1.35 -27.20 23.53
C LEU A 384 0.72 -28.46 24.16
N ILE A 385 1.45 -29.20 25.00
CA ILE A 385 0.93 -30.43 25.62
C ILE A 385 -0.15 -30.13 26.67
N VAL A 386 0.05 -29.06 27.46
CA VAL A 386 -0.94 -28.62 28.46
C VAL A 386 -2.16 -28.00 27.77
N MET A 387 -1.98 -27.21 26.72
CA MET A 387 -3.06 -26.58 25.95
C MET A 387 -3.83 -27.61 25.12
N CYS A 388 -3.19 -28.62 24.52
CA CYS A 388 -3.90 -29.75 23.93
C CYS A 388 -4.74 -30.48 24.99
N ARG A 389 -4.26 -30.68 26.22
CA ARG A 389 -5.07 -31.26 27.31
C ARG A 389 -6.25 -30.36 27.71
N VAL A 390 -6.03 -29.05 27.88
CA VAL A 390 -7.09 -28.10 28.25
C VAL A 390 -8.14 -27.95 27.14
N LEU A 391 -7.71 -27.83 25.88
CA LEU A 391 -8.60 -27.75 24.72
C LEU A 391 -9.29 -29.10 24.45
N SER A 392 -8.65 -30.25 24.66
CA SER A 392 -9.35 -31.55 24.68
C SER A 392 -10.44 -31.61 25.74
N ILE A 393 -10.22 -31.09 26.96
CA ILE A 393 -11.26 -31.07 28.01
C ILE A 393 -12.45 -30.21 27.56
N VAL A 394 -12.20 -29.02 26.99
CA VAL A 394 -13.25 -28.12 26.47
C VAL A 394 -13.96 -28.70 25.24
N SER A 395 -13.24 -29.35 24.32
CA SER A 395 -13.81 -29.93 23.10
C SER A 395 -14.57 -31.24 23.37
N ILE A 396 -14.14 -32.05 24.35
CA ILE A 396 -14.89 -33.19 24.89
C ILE A 396 -16.15 -32.71 25.61
N ALA A 397 -16.08 -31.63 26.39
CA ALA A 397 -17.25 -31.03 27.03
C ALA A 397 -18.26 -30.50 25.99
N ARG A 398 -17.81 -29.76 24.96
CA ARG A 398 -18.67 -29.32 23.84
C ARG A 398 -19.23 -30.50 23.03
N ARG A 399 -18.49 -31.59 22.80
CA ARG A 399 -19.03 -32.81 22.15
C ARG A 399 -20.08 -33.50 23.01
N ARG A 400 -19.85 -33.62 24.32
CA ARG A 400 -20.88 -34.11 25.25
C ARG A 400 -22.13 -33.24 25.18
N ALA A 401 -22.01 -31.91 25.26
CA ALA A 401 -23.14 -30.99 25.12
C ALA A 401 -23.90 -31.14 23.79
N ARG A 402 -23.20 -31.09 22.63
CA ARG A 402 -23.83 -31.31 21.31
C ARG A 402 -24.47 -32.71 21.19
N SER A 403 -23.91 -33.74 21.83
CA SER A 403 -24.47 -35.10 21.85
C SER A 403 -25.68 -35.27 22.77
N VAL A 404 -25.74 -34.53 23.88
CA VAL A 404 -26.90 -34.49 24.79
C VAL A 404 -28.07 -33.78 24.10
N LEU A 405 -27.84 -32.62 23.48
CA LEU A 405 -28.82 -31.90 22.66
C LEU A 405 -29.37 -32.74 21.49
N LYS A 406 -28.54 -33.60 20.87
CA LYS A 406 -29.00 -34.56 19.84
C LYS A 406 -29.73 -35.79 20.41
N ARG A 407 -29.54 -36.14 21.69
CA ARG A 407 -30.24 -37.26 22.36
C ARG A 407 -31.56 -36.84 23.00
N SER A 408 -31.75 -35.56 23.34
CA SER A 408 -33.02 -35.00 23.81
C SER A 408 -34.06 -34.78 22.70
N ALA A 409 -33.75 -35.12 21.44
CA ALA A 409 -34.62 -34.88 20.28
C ALA A 409 -34.99 -36.21 19.57
N TRP A 410 -35.95 -36.95 20.14
CA TRP A 410 -36.65 -38.08 19.48
C TRP A 410 -38.19 -37.97 19.69
N PRO A 411 -39.04 -38.58 18.85
CA PRO A 411 -40.05 -37.79 18.12
C PRO A 411 -41.53 -38.06 18.50
N GLY A 412 -42.42 -37.10 18.18
CA GLY A 412 -43.87 -37.24 18.38
C GLY A 412 -44.77 -36.22 17.66
N GLN A 413 -45.18 -36.56 16.43
CA GLN A 413 -46.46 -36.26 15.75
C GLN A 413 -47.12 -34.85 15.67
N ARG A 414 -47.44 -34.49 14.39
CA ARG A 414 -48.60 -33.70 13.87
C ARG A 414 -48.53 -32.17 14.09
N GLN A 415 -49.10 -31.30 13.22
CA GLN A 415 -50.13 -31.48 12.17
C GLN A 415 -49.92 -30.48 10.99
N ALA A 416 -50.72 -30.57 9.92
CA ALA A 416 -50.54 -29.80 8.68
C ALA A 416 -51.39 -28.50 8.61
N MET A 417 -50.94 -27.49 7.84
CA MET A 417 -51.79 -26.48 7.19
C MET A 417 -51.16 -25.95 5.88
N HIS A 418 -51.96 -25.94 4.81
CA HIS A 418 -51.82 -25.10 3.60
C HIS A 418 -52.36 -23.68 3.88
N PRO A 419 -52.20 -22.63 3.03
CA PRO A 419 -52.13 -22.64 1.55
C PRO A 419 -50.98 -21.74 0.99
N LEU A 420 -50.92 -21.22 -0.26
CA LEU A 420 -51.76 -21.23 -1.48
C LEU A 420 -50.82 -21.11 -2.73
N ARG A 421 -51.31 -20.57 -3.86
CA ARG A 421 -50.58 -20.15 -5.08
C ARG A 421 -51.28 -18.92 -5.67
N PRO A 422 -50.56 -18.03 -6.38
CA PRO A 422 -50.81 -17.89 -7.82
C PRO A 422 -49.50 -17.65 -8.59
N ARG A 423 -49.40 -17.60 -9.93
CA ARG A 423 -50.08 -18.15 -11.13
C ARG A 423 -49.33 -17.44 -12.28
N ALA A 424 -48.96 -18.14 -13.35
CA ALA A 424 -48.03 -17.61 -14.36
C ALA A 424 -48.70 -17.08 -15.65
N ALA A 425 -48.02 -16.16 -16.34
CA ALA A 425 -48.07 -15.88 -17.78
C ALA A 425 -46.69 -15.29 -18.17
N GLN A 426 -45.83 -15.77 -19.09
CA GLN A 426 -45.92 -16.31 -20.46
C GLN A 426 -45.66 -15.24 -21.54
N LEU A 427 -44.82 -15.59 -22.54
CA LEU A 427 -44.42 -14.81 -23.75
C LEU A 427 -43.39 -13.66 -23.50
N ASN A 428 -42.45 -13.33 -24.42
CA ASN A 428 -42.18 -13.89 -25.75
C ASN A 428 -40.70 -13.76 -26.17
N GLN A 429 -40.28 -14.50 -27.21
CA GLN A 429 -38.96 -14.39 -27.84
C GLN A 429 -38.95 -13.31 -28.95
N THR A 430 -37.83 -12.58 -29.09
CA THR A 430 -37.39 -12.02 -30.39
C THR A 430 -35.88 -12.20 -30.57
N ARG A 431 -35.49 -12.47 -31.82
CA ARG A 431 -34.11 -12.74 -32.29
C ARG A 431 -33.59 -11.52 -33.07
N THR A 432 -32.36 -11.62 -33.61
CA THR A 432 -31.67 -10.70 -34.56
C THR A 432 -30.93 -9.53 -33.90
N LEU A 433 -29.76 -9.06 -34.37
CA LEU A 433 -28.84 -9.51 -35.45
C LEU A 433 -27.42 -8.94 -35.17
N THR A 434 -26.35 -9.63 -35.61
CA THR A 434 -24.97 -9.09 -35.62
C THR A 434 -24.71 -8.23 -36.86
N PRO A 435 -23.68 -7.37 -36.82
CA PRO A 435 -22.63 -7.52 -37.84
C PRO A 435 -21.18 -7.39 -37.31
N LYS A 436 -20.23 -7.95 -38.07
CA LYS A 436 -18.78 -7.81 -37.90
C LYS A 436 -18.26 -6.58 -38.66
N THR A 437 -17.19 -5.94 -38.16
CA THR A 437 -16.31 -5.09 -38.98
C THR A 437 -14.83 -5.26 -38.61
N ARG A 438 -13.93 -4.92 -39.55
CA ARG A 438 -12.49 -5.26 -39.54
C ARG A 438 -11.59 -4.16 -38.94
N MET A 439 -10.38 -4.57 -38.52
CA MET A 439 -9.21 -3.70 -38.31
C MET A 439 -8.74 -2.97 -39.60
N PRO A 440 -7.86 -1.96 -39.45
CA PRO A 440 -6.50 -2.11 -40.00
C PRO A 440 -5.34 -1.76 -39.03
N ARG A 441 -4.11 -2.10 -39.44
CA ARG A 441 -2.80 -1.92 -38.74
C ARG A 441 -2.08 -0.59 -39.10
N ARG A 442 -0.89 -0.37 -38.48
CA ARG A 442 0.37 0.30 -38.96
C ARG A 442 0.52 1.83 -38.67
N VAL A 443 1.69 2.49 -38.45
CA VAL A 443 3.17 2.17 -38.48
C VAL A 443 3.98 3.01 -37.40
N SER A 444 4.94 2.38 -36.69
CA SER A 444 6.24 2.85 -36.06
C SER A 444 6.44 4.10 -35.17
N GLY A 445 7.42 3.96 -34.24
CA GLY A 445 8.31 5.03 -33.72
C GLY A 445 8.03 5.44 -32.26
N SER A 446 9.00 5.66 -31.35
CA SER A 446 10.47 5.61 -31.41
C SER A 446 11.06 5.30 -30.03
N LYS A 447 12.31 4.80 -29.96
CA LYS A 447 13.00 4.51 -28.69
C LYS A 447 13.56 5.78 -28.04
N VAL A 448 13.36 5.93 -26.73
CA VAL A 448 14.24 6.72 -25.85
C VAL A 448 14.58 5.82 -24.65
N GLY A 449 15.87 5.68 -24.33
CA GLY A 449 16.32 4.83 -23.23
C GLY A 449 16.81 5.67 -22.06
N PHE A 450 16.50 5.24 -20.85
CA PHE A 450 17.16 5.69 -19.62
C PHE A 450 17.78 4.47 -18.92
N ALA A 451 19.01 4.64 -18.44
CA ALA A 451 19.70 3.67 -17.61
C ALA A 451 19.62 4.11 -16.14
N PRO A 452 19.80 3.16 -15.21
CA PRO A 452 20.78 3.40 -14.16
C PRO A 452 21.80 2.27 -14.03
N LEU A 453 22.98 2.65 -13.57
CA LEU A 453 24.10 1.75 -13.24
C LEU A 453 23.91 1.16 -11.84
N LEU A 454 24.23 -0.12 -11.66
CA LEU A 454 24.89 -0.75 -10.49
C LEU A 454 25.19 -2.25 -10.84
N PRO A 455 26.12 -2.93 -10.15
CA PRO A 455 26.96 -3.93 -10.82
C PRO A 455 26.45 -5.38 -10.80
N LEU A 456 26.78 -6.08 -11.87
CA LEU A 456 26.59 -7.52 -12.08
C LEU A 456 27.37 -8.37 -11.05
N LEU A 457 26.67 -9.25 -10.34
CA LEU A 457 27.23 -10.51 -9.85
C LEU A 457 26.63 -11.66 -10.66
N HIS A 458 27.45 -12.23 -11.54
CA HIS A 458 27.10 -13.35 -12.40
C HIS A 458 26.84 -14.62 -11.58
N TRP A 459 25.64 -15.19 -11.66
CA TRP A 459 25.42 -16.62 -11.40
C TRP A 459 24.61 -17.21 -12.55
N SER A 460 25.12 -18.31 -13.12
CA SER A 460 24.65 -18.90 -14.36
C SER A 460 23.80 -20.15 -14.11
N GLY A 461 22.68 -20.30 -14.83
CA GLY A 461 22.18 -21.62 -15.20
C GLY A 461 20.69 -21.91 -14.98
N SER A 462 19.93 -21.75 -16.07
CA SER A 462 18.72 -22.52 -16.42
C SER A 462 17.35 -22.12 -15.84
N PRO A 463 16.24 -22.36 -16.59
CA PRO A 463 15.02 -21.55 -16.44
C PRO A 463 13.75 -22.38 -16.13
N LEU A 464 13.08 -22.07 -15.02
CA LEU A 464 11.70 -22.52 -14.77
C LEU A 464 10.89 -21.42 -14.07
N ARG A 465 9.87 -20.89 -14.77
CA ARG A 465 8.82 -20.02 -14.21
C ARG A 465 7.69 -20.89 -13.65
N VAL A 466 7.46 -20.84 -12.33
CA VAL A 466 6.14 -20.94 -11.65
C VAL A 466 6.26 -20.10 -10.36
N SER A 467 5.15 -19.50 -9.89
CA SER A 467 5.12 -18.45 -8.86
C SER A 467 5.73 -18.84 -7.51
N ALA A 468 6.39 -17.87 -6.86
CA ALA A 468 7.10 -18.06 -5.59
C ALA A 468 6.25 -17.77 -4.34
N TRP A 469 5.07 -17.15 -4.50
CA TRP A 469 4.09 -16.85 -3.44
C TRP A 469 3.75 -18.05 -2.58
N PHE A 470 3.40 -19.15 -3.25
CA PHE A 470 2.90 -20.37 -2.66
C PHE A 470 3.60 -21.58 -3.25
N ASP A 471 4.92 -21.62 -3.08
CA ASP A 471 5.61 -22.90 -2.96
C ASP A 471 5.13 -23.52 -1.62
N ALA A 472 3.91 -24.08 -1.63
CA ALA A 472 3.34 -24.83 -0.51
C ALA A 472 4.17 -26.10 -0.28
N THR A 473 4.59 -26.75 -1.37
CA THR A 473 5.70 -27.69 -1.41
C THR A 473 6.99 -27.13 -0.81
N GLY A 474 7.24 -25.83 -0.91
CA GLY A 474 8.36 -25.09 -0.32
C GLY A 474 8.18 -24.82 1.18
N ILE A 475 6.98 -24.58 1.68
CA ILE A 475 6.67 -24.50 3.11
C ILE A 475 6.93 -25.87 3.75
N LEU A 476 6.48 -26.95 3.09
CA LEU A 476 6.77 -28.34 3.47
C LEU A 476 8.28 -28.65 3.39
N ARG A 477 8.94 -28.39 2.24
CA ARG A 477 10.38 -28.63 2.02
C ARG A 477 11.29 -27.76 2.89
N ARG A 478 10.93 -26.51 3.20
CA ARG A 478 11.70 -25.62 4.10
C ARG A 478 11.57 -26.05 5.57
N CYS A 479 10.50 -26.76 5.97
CA CYS A 479 10.46 -27.44 7.28
C CYS A 479 11.50 -28.55 7.34
N CYS A 480 11.66 -29.33 6.26
CA CYS A 480 12.59 -30.45 6.22
C CYS A 480 14.07 -30.05 6.04
N ARG A 481 14.37 -28.91 5.38
CA ARG A 481 15.74 -28.57 4.91
C ARG A 481 16.64 -27.77 5.86
N LYS A 482 16.18 -27.32 7.03
CA LYS A 482 17.07 -26.80 8.09
C LYS A 482 16.98 -27.71 9.32
N PRO A 483 18.10 -28.21 9.86
CA PRO A 483 18.05 -29.06 11.05
C PRO A 483 17.47 -28.28 12.22
N LEU A 484 16.37 -28.80 12.77
CA LEU A 484 15.84 -28.44 14.10
C LEU A 484 16.90 -28.82 15.15
N HIS A 485 17.84 -27.90 15.40
CA HIS A 485 18.88 -28.11 16.40
C HIS A 485 18.27 -28.07 17.80
N SER A 486 18.20 -29.25 18.43
CA SER A 486 17.87 -29.34 19.85
C SER A 486 18.90 -28.55 20.70
N PRO A 487 18.46 -27.82 21.75
CA PRO A 487 19.37 -26.99 22.55
C PRO A 487 20.35 -27.78 23.42
N LEU A 488 20.24 -29.11 23.45
CA LEU A 488 21.00 -30.01 24.33
C LEU A 488 22.45 -30.27 23.90
N SER A 489 22.88 -29.88 22.69
CA SER A 489 24.25 -30.10 22.21
C SER A 489 25.23 -28.94 22.48
N ARG A 490 24.75 -27.74 22.91
CA ARG A 490 25.62 -26.58 23.18
C ARG A 490 26.29 -26.57 24.57
N ARG A 491 26.25 -27.67 25.33
CA ARG A 491 26.79 -27.76 26.71
C ARG A 491 28.14 -28.50 26.88
N THR A 492 28.96 -28.63 25.83
CA THR A 492 30.32 -29.26 25.95
C THR A 492 31.45 -28.58 25.16
N ARG A 493 31.28 -27.34 24.64
CA ARG A 493 32.37 -26.59 23.96
C ARG A 493 32.55 -25.13 24.42
N LEU A 494 32.36 -24.84 25.71
CA LEU A 494 32.55 -23.49 26.28
C LEU A 494 33.45 -23.43 27.53
N THR A 495 34.11 -24.53 27.89
CA THR A 495 35.03 -24.64 29.05
C THR A 495 36.51 -24.77 28.68
N ARG A 496 36.91 -24.41 27.46
CA ARG A 496 38.34 -24.47 27.02
C ARG A 496 38.85 -23.29 26.19
N ARG A 497 38.19 -22.12 26.25
CA ARG A 497 38.63 -20.84 25.66
C ARG A 497 38.39 -19.63 26.59
N ARG A 498 38.70 -19.78 27.88
CA ARG A 498 38.78 -18.66 28.86
C ARG A 498 40.04 -18.77 29.74
N SER A 499 41.18 -19.01 29.09
CA SER A 499 42.51 -19.05 29.74
C SER A 499 43.61 -18.66 28.74
N SER A 500 43.40 -17.59 27.97
CA SER A 500 44.40 -16.99 27.05
C SER A 500 43.83 -15.71 26.39
N MET A 501 43.63 -14.64 27.18
CA MET A 501 43.56 -13.23 26.75
C MET A 501 43.17 -12.37 27.97
N LEU A 502 44.15 -12.16 28.84
CA LEU A 502 44.07 -11.20 29.95
C LEU A 502 45.50 -10.78 30.31
N LEU A 503 46.14 -10.08 29.38
CA LEU A 503 47.46 -9.42 29.51
C LEU A 503 47.72 -8.59 28.23
N ARG A 504 48.26 -7.38 28.43
CA ARG A 504 48.66 -6.38 27.41
C ARG A 504 47.54 -5.58 26.75
N LEU A 505 47.12 -4.54 27.47
CA LEU A 505 47.07 -3.18 26.92
C LEU A 505 48.23 -2.39 27.54
N GLU A 506 49.40 -2.57 26.93
CA GLU A 506 50.49 -1.60 26.72
C GLU A 506 51.10 -1.98 25.36
#